data_AF-A0A182EXX8-F1
#
_entry.id   AF-A0A182EXX8-F1
#
_cell.length_a   1.000
_cell.length_b   1.000
_cell.length_c   1.000
_cell.angle_alpha   90.00
_cell.angle_beta   90.00
_cell.angle_gamma   90.00
#
_symmetry.space_group_name_H-M   'P 1'
#
loop_
_entity.id
_entity.type
_entity.pdbx_description
1 polymer ?
#
loop_
_entity_poly.entity_id
_entity_poly.type
_entity_poly.pdbx_seq_one_letter_code
_entity_poly.pdbx_strand_id
1 'polypeptide(L)'
;MAKVSKGKVKSLEKFSKEGRFTSSDYEQAKKLVMRIAQSEVSQEDIEKWGLVCDADNLWKSLGKLRWSRAELTNFPYYICKGRIAELIIKQYHEKMFHASANLTWVKVRQMYWIPHEKTYVKSILRKLCKGCTRWNVIPFEQPEFPPYPPERMTI
;
A
#
# COMPACT_ATOMS: atom_id res chain seq x y z
N MET A 1 23.51 -11.11 12.25
CA MET A 1 22.22 -11.03 12.97
C MET A 1 22.27 -9.81 13.89
N ALA A 2 21.52 -8.75 13.57
CA ALA A 2 21.51 -7.54 14.40
C ALA A 2 20.83 -7.86 15.75
N LYS A 3 21.55 -7.64 16.86
CA LYS A 3 21.01 -7.78 18.22
C LYS A 3 19.95 -6.71 18.43
N VAL A 4 18.67 -7.10 18.40
CA VAL A 4 17.57 -6.23 18.84
C VAL A 4 17.77 -5.97 20.32
N SER A 5 17.96 -4.70 20.70
CA SER A 5 18.20 -4.32 22.09
C SER A 5 16.96 -4.66 22.94
N LYS A 6 17.18 -5.32 24.09
CA LYS A 6 16.13 -5.70 25.06
C LYS A 6 15.57 -4.50 25.85
N GLY A 7 15.69 -3.28 25.33
CA GLY A 7 15.07 -2.12 25.94
C GLY A 7 13.55 -2.23 25.80
N LYS A 8 12.81 -2.16 26.91
CA LYS A 8 11.35 -1.97 26.85
C LYS A 8 11.07 -0.75 25.98
N VAL A 9 10.57 -0.99 24.77
CA VAL A 9 10.09 0.10 23.92
C VAL A 9 8.88 0.66 24.66
N LYS A 10 8.99 1.86 25.24
CA LYS A 10 7.91 2.52 26.02
C LYS A 10 6.56 2.52 25.29
N SER A 11 6.59 2.48 23.95
CA SER A 11 5.39 2.39 23.11
C SER A 11 4.58 1.08 23.26
N LEU A 12 5.17 0.00 23.76
CA LEU A 12 4.50 -1.30 23.92
C LEU A 12 3.80 -1.46 25.28
N GLU A 13 3.97 -0.52 26.21
CA GLU A 13 3.37 -0.61 27.56
C GLU A 13 1.86 -0.40 27.57
N LYS A 14 1.30 0.16 26.49
CA LYS A 14 -0.13 0.50 26.34
C LYS A 14 -1.00 -0.65 25.83
N PHE A 15 -0.40 -1.76 25.40
CA PHE A 15 -1.13 -2.93 24.93
C PHE A 15 -1.69 -3.73 26.10
N SER A 16 -2.85 -4.34 25.91
CA SER A 16 -3.40 -5.29 26.88
C SER A 16 -2.39 -6.42 27.12
N LYS A 17 -2.00 -6.61 28.38
CA LYS A 17 -0.99 -7.60 28.77
C LYS A 17 -1.57 -9.00 28.93
N GLU A 18 -2.87 -9.10 29.14
CA GLU A 18 -3.60 -10.34 29.41
C GLU A 18 -4.91 -10.36 28.61
N GLY A 19 -5.28 -11.54 28.10
CA GLY A 19 -6.51 -11.75 27.33
C GLY A 19 -6.36 -11.69 25.80
N ARG A 20 -7.50 -11.65 25.10
CA ARG A 20 -7.54 -11.56 23.63
C ARG A 20 -7.23 -10.13 23.18
N PHE A 21 -6.59 -10.01 22.03
CA PHE A 21 -6.26 -8.73 21.41
C PHE A 21 -7.55 -7.93 21.10
N THR A 22 -7.65 -6.72 21.66
CA THR A 22 -8.86 -5.89 21.60
C THR A 22 -8.82 -4.92 20.41
N SER A 23 -9.95 -4.25 20.14
CA SER A 23 -10.00 -3.19 19.11
C SER A 23 -9.04 -2.03 19.43
N SER A 24 -8.86 -1.69 20.71
CA SER A 24 -7.90 -0.66 21.12
C SER A 24 -6.47 -1.08 20.80
N ASP A 25 -6.13 -2.35 21.05
CA ASP A 25 -4.80 -2.89 20.72
C ASP A 25 -4.54 -2.82 19.20
N TYR A 26 -5.54 -3.09 18.36
CA TYR A 26 -5.42 -2.94 16.90
C TYR A 26 -5.13 -1.50 16.49
N GLU A 27 -5.81 -0.55 17.12
CA GLU A 27 -5.59 0.87 16.83
C GLU A 27 -4.18 1.31 17.26
N GLN A 28 -3.72 0.87 18.43
CA GLN A 28 -2.36 1.13 18.91
C GLN A 28 -1.30 0.48 18.01
N ALA A 29 -1.50 -0.78 17.60
CA ALA A 29 -0.61 -1.47 16.67
C ALA A 29 -0.55 -0.75 15.31
N LYS A 30 -1.70 -0.32 14.79
CA LYS A 30 -1.76 0.48 13.56
C LYS A 30 -0.93 1.75 13.72
N LYS A 31 -1.15 2.53 14.78
CA LYS A 31 -0.37 3.76 15.06
C LYS A 31 1.13 3.48 15.17
N LEU A 32 1.52 2.39 15.83
CA LEU A 32 2.93 1.98 15.93
C LEU A 32 3.55 1.71 14.56
N VAL A 33 2.88 0.92 13.71
CA VAL A 33 3.37 0.63 12.35
C VAL A 33 3.44 1.91 11.52
N MET A 34 2.49 2.84 11.67
CA MET A 34 2.52 4.13 10.98
C MET A 34 3.73 4.97 11.41
N ARG A 35 4.06 5.01 12.71
CA ARG A 35 5.27 5.71 13.19
C ARG A 35 6.54 5.14 12.59
N ILE A 36 6.64 3.82 12.51
CA ILE A 36 7.79 3.15 11.86
C ILE A 36 7.83 3.49 10.37
N ALA A 37 6.68 3.52 9.69
CA ALA A 37 6.61 3.87 8.27
C ALA A 37 6.97 5.33 7.98
N GLN A 38 6.86 6.20 8.99
CA GLN A 38 7.11 7.64 8.90
C GLN A 38 8.45 8.04 9.54
N SER A 39 9.29 7.10 9.98
CA SER A 39 10.55 7.43 10.65
C SER A 39 11.57 8.13 9.74
N GLU A 40 11.43 7.95 8.42
CA GLU A 40 12.32 8.51 7.39
C GLU A 40 11.68 9.70 6.64
N VAL A 41 10.64 10.32 7.20
CA VAL A 41 10.01 11.50 6.58
C VAL A 41 10.98 12.68 6.62
N SER A 42 11.33 13.21 5.45
CA SER A 42 12.18 14.39 5.32
C SER A 42 11.39 15.69 5.52
N GLN A 43 12.06 16.74 5.96
CA GLN A 43 11.46 18.08 6.06
C GLN A 43 11.02 18.61 4.68
N GLU A 44 11.80 18.29 3.64
CA GLU A 44 11.47 18.62 2.26
C GLU A 44 10.16 17.98 1.79
N ASP A 45 9.92 16.72 2.15
CA ASP A 45 8.65 16.04 1.84
C ASP A 45 7.47 16.65 2.58
N ILE A 46 7.66 17.08 3.84
CA ILE A 46 6.61 17.74 4.62
C ILE A 46 6.15 19.02 3.93
N GLU A 47 7.10 19.86 3.52
CA GLU A 47 6.83 21.13 2.85
C GLU A 47 6.24 20.91 1.45
N LYS A 48 6.88 20.05 0.65
CA LYS A 48 6.47 19.75 -0.72
C LYS A 48 5.05 19.22 -0.81
N TRP A 49 4.66 18.34 0.12
CA TRP A 49 3.34 17.70 0.10
C TRP A 49 2.33 18.35 1.04
N GLY A 50 2.73 19.41 1.76
CA GLY A 50 1.87 20.14 2.70
C GLY A 50 1.31 19.23 3.79
N LEU A 51 2.16 18.37 4.36
CA LEU A 51 1.75 17.40 5.37
C LEU A 51 1.40 18.09 6.69
N VAL A 52 0.40 17.55 7.39
CA VAL A 52 -0.02 18.05 8.71
C VAL A 52 0.15 16.95 9.73
N CYS A 53 0.76 17.30 10.86
CA CYS A 53 0.96 16.38 11.98
C CYS A 53 -0.31 16.34 12.84
N ASP A 54 -0.78 15.13 13.13
CA ASP A 54 -1.89 14.88 14.03
C ASP A 54 -1.44 14.85 15.51
N ALA A 55 -2.39 14.87 16.45
CA ALA A 55 -2.13 14.81 17.90
C ALA A 55 -1.31 13.58 18.32
N ASP A 56 -1.37 12.48 17.55
CA ASP A 56 -0.61 11.25 17.77
C ASP A 56 0.84 11.28 17.25
N ASN A 57 1.32 12.44 16.77
CA ASN A 57 2.58 12.63 16.03
C ASN A 57 2.65 11.79 14.75
N LEU A 58 1.57 11.80 13.97
CA LEU A 58 1.47 11.10 12.70
C LEU A 58 1.18 12.09 11.57
N TRP A 59 1.93 11.96 10.48
CA TRP A 59 1.76 12.82 9.31
C TRP A 59 0.57 12.37 8.46
N LYS A 60 -0.32 13.30 8.11
CA LYS A 60 -1.47 13.11 7.23
C LYS A 60 -1.41 14.06 6.05
N SER A 61 -2.00 13.65 4.93
CA SER A 61 -2.12 14.50 3.74
C SER A 61 -3.53 15.08 3.63
N LEU A 62 -3.63 16.42 3.68
CA LEU A 62 -4.90 17.15 3.51
C LEU A 62 -5.27 17.40 2.04
N GLY A 63 -4.32 17.23 1.13
CA GLY A 63 -4.48 17.55 -0.29
C GLY A 63 -4.92 19.00 -0.53
N LYS A 64 -5.74 19.22 -1.57
CA LYS A 64 -6.31 20.54 -1.87
C LYS A 64 -7.46 20.96 -0.95
N LEU A 65 -7.91 20.07 -0.07
CA LEU A 65 -9.01 20.31 0.87
C LEU A 65 -8.57 21.02 2.16
N ARG A 66 -7.36 21.60 2.17
CA ARG A 66 -6.73 22.24 3.33
C ARG A 66 -7.57 23.33 4.01
N TRP A 67 -8.57 23.88 3.31
CA TRP A 67 -9.42 24.98 3.80
C TRP A 67 -10.93 24.67 3.84
N SER A 68 -11.36 23.51 3.34
CA SER A 68 -12.77 23.12 3.40
C SER A 68 -12.96 21.95 4.36
N ARG A 69 -13.80 22.18 5.36
CA ARG A 69 -14.33 21.24 6.37
C ARG A 69 -13.40 20.85 7.52
N ALA A 70 -13.69 21.49 8.66
CA ALA A 70 -13.54 20.93 10.01
C ALA A 70 -14.27 19.58 10.21
N GLU A 71 -15.09 19.13 9.26
CA GLU A 71 -15.92 17.91 9.34
C GLU A 71 -15.23 16.64 8.77
N LEU A 72 -14.15 16.78 7.99
CA LEU A 72 -13.44 15.63 7.42
C LEU A 72 -12.33 15.20 8.39
N THR A 73 -12.65 14.28 9.30
CA THR A 73 -11.71 13.81 10.32
C THR A 73 -10.75 12.71 9.84
N ASN A 74 -11.09 12.05 8.72
CA ASN A 74 -10.37 10.89 8.19
C ASN A 74 -9.50 11.23 6.98
N PHE A 75 -8.47 12.05 7.20
CA PHE A 75 -7.43 12.25 6.20
C PHE A 75 -6.47 11.05 6.15
N PRO A 76 -6.00 10.67 4.94
CA PRO A 76 -5.10 9.53 4.80
C PRO A 76 -3.73 9.78 5.43
N TYR A 77 -3.16 8.75 6.04
CA TYR A 77 -1.81 8.79 6.62
C TYR A 77 -0.77 8.84 5.52
N TYR A 78 0.17 9.77 5.62
CA TYR A 78 1.32 9.80 4.71
C TYR A 78 2.22 8.59 4.98
N ILE A 79 2.64 7.89 3.92
CA ILE A 79 3.53 6.74 4.03
C ILE A 79 4.65 6.88 3.00
N CYS A 80 5.88 6.86 3.50
CA CYS A 80 7.09 6.81 2.68
C CYS A 80 7.09 5.54 1.83
N LYS A 81 7.69 5.60 0.64
CA LYS A 81 7.95 4.40 -0.15
C LYS A 81 8.93 3.52 0.62
N GLY A 82 8.67 2.22 0.66
CA GLY A 82 9.47 1.27 1.42
C GLY A 82 8.70 0.00 1.72
N ARG A 83 9.26 -0.82 2.60
CA ARG A 83 8.74 -2.16 2.86
C ARG A 83 7.31 -2.15 3.44
N ILE A 84 7.00 -1.20 4.32
CA ILE A 84 5.66 -1.11 4.91
C ILE A 84 4.63 -0.73 3.86
N ALA A 85 4.93 0.23 2.98
CA ALA A 85 4.07 0.59 1.85
C ALA A 85 3.81 -0.60 0.92
N GLU A 86 4.86 -1.37 0.60
CA GLU A 86 4.74 -2.59 -0.21
C GLU A 86 3.77 -3.61 0.41
N LEU A 87 3.89 -3.84 1.72
CA LEU A 87 3.06 -4.80 2.46
C LEU A 87 1.61 -4.34 2.55
N ILE A 88 1.35 -3.05 2.79
CA ILE A 88 -0.01 -2.48 2.79
C ILE A 88 -0.65 -2.69 1.42
N ILE A 89 0.05 -2.36 0.33
CA ILE A 89 -0.47 -2.53 -1.04
C ILE A 89 -0.80 -4.00 -1.32
N LYS A 90 0.12 -4.91 -0.98
CA LYS A 90 -0.07 -6.35 -1.17
C LYS A 90 -1.29 -6.85 -0.39
N GLN A 91 -1.40 -6.48 0.89
CA GLN A 91 -2.52 -6.89 1.74
C GLN A 91 -3.85 -6.42 1.18
N TYR A 92 -3.95 -5.17 0.72
CA TYR A 92 -5.18 -4.64 0.11
C TYR A 92 -5.52 -5.35 -1.20
N HIS A 93 -4.52 -5.66 -2.02
CA HIS A 93 -4.73 -6.40 -3.25
C HIS A 93 -5.25 -7.83 -3.00
N GLU A 94 -4.68 -8.53 -2.02
CA GLU A 94 -5.13 -9.87 -1.62
C GLU A 94 -6.53 -9.83 -0.98
N LYS A 95 -6.79 -8.85 -0.10
CA LYS A 95 -8.11 -8.63 0.51
C LYS A 95 -9.19 -8.33 -0.51
N MET A 96 -8.84 -7.66 -1.61
CA MET A 96 -9.75 -7.36 -2.72
C MET A 96 -9.73 -8.44 -3.80
N PHE A 97 -9.40 -9.69 -3.45
CA PHE A 97 -9.43 -10.84 -4.35
C PHE A 97 -8.61 -10.64 -5.63
N HIS A 98 -7.38 -10.15 -5.48
CA HIS A 98 -6.47 -9.92 -6.60
C HIS A 98 -6.99 -8.92 -7.64
N ALA A 99 -7.79 -7.95 -7.21
CA ALA A 99 -8.32 -6.90 -8.07
C ALA A 99 -7.22 -6.11 -8.81
N SER A 100 -7.66 -5.40 -9.86
CA SER A 100 -6.79 -4.56 -10.67
C SER A 100 -5.95 -3.59 -9.83
N ALA A 101 -4.78 -3.21 -10.36
CA ALA A 101 -3.90 -2.25 -9.70
C ALA A 101 -4.61 -0.90 -9.45
N ASN A 102 -5.52 -0.50 -10.34
CA ASN A 102 -6.29 0.72 -10.19
C ASN A 102 -7.27 0.63 -9.00
N LEU A 103 -8.02 -0.47 -8.87
CA LEU A 103 -8.95 -0.64 -7.75
C LEU A 103 -8.20 -0.71 -6.41
N THR A 104 -7.09 -1.48 -6.39
CA THR A 104 -6.21 -1.57 -5.23
C THR A 104 -5.72 -0.18 -4.81
N TRP A 105 -5.25 0.62 -5.78
CA TRP A 105 -4.81 1.99 -5.55
C TRP A 105 -5.90 2.86 -4.92
N VAL A 106 -7.12 2.87 -5.48
CA VAL A 106 -8.24 3.67 -4.94
C VAL A 106 -8.52 3.27 -3.48
N LYS A 107 -8.52 1.97 -3.17
CA LYS A 107 -8.78 1.48 -1.81
C LYS A 107 -7.66 1.82 -0.83
N VAL A 108 -6.40 1.75 -1.26
CA VAL A 108 -5.26 2.20 -0.45
C VAL A 108 -5.34 3.70 -0.19
N ARG A 109 -5.66 4.50 -1.21
CA ARG A 109 -5.76 5.97 -1.14
C ARG A 109 -6.76 6.48 -0.11
N GLN A 110 -7.82 5.71 0.17
CA GLN A 110 -8.83 6.08 1.17
C GLN A 110 -8.24 6.19 2.59
N MET A 111 -7.17 5.45 2.89
CA MET A 111 -6.57 5.38 4.23
C MET A 111 -5.11 5.84 4.27
N TYR A 112 -4.39 5.72 3.15
CA TYR A 112 -2.96 5.94 3.07
C TYR A 112 -2.61 6.76 1.82
N TRP A 113 -1.76 7.75 2.01
CA TRP A 113 -1.23 8.61 0.96
C TRP A 113 0.22 8.21 0.71
N ILE A 114 0.51 7.69 -0.49
CA ILE A 114 1.86 7.25 -0.89
C ILE A 114 2.31 8.09 -2.10
N PRO A 115 3.50 8.69 -2.12
CA PRO A 115 3.98 9.42 -3.28
C PRO A 115 4.03 8.56 -4.56
N HIS A 116 3.62 9.09 -5.71
CA HIS A 116 3.60 8.38 -7.02
C HIS A 116 2.85 7.03 -7.01
N GLU A 117 1.81 6.98 -6.18
CA GLU A 117 0.95 5.84 -5.89
C GLU A 117 0.55 4.94 -7.07
N LYS A 118 0.06 5.46 -8.20
CA LYS A 118 -0.45 4.57 -9.28
C LYS A 118 0.66 3.73 -9.92
N THR A 119 1.78 4.36 -10.28
CA THR A 119 2.92 3.65 -10.89
C THR A 119 3.60 2.76 -9.86
N TYR A 120 3.69 3.21 -8.61
CA TYR A 120 4.23 2.45 -7.51
C TYR A 120 3.39 1.20 -7.19
N VAL A 121 2.06 1.32 -7.06
CA VAL A 121 1.17 0.16 -6.85
C VAL A 121 1.33 -0.85 -7.97
N LYS A 122 1.32 -0.41 -9.23
CA LYS A 122 1.52 -1.30 -10.38
C LYS A 122 2.86 -2.05 -10.31
N SER A 123 3.96 -1.36 -9.99
CA SER A 123 5.28 -1.98 -9.91
C SER A 123 5.37 -2.98 -8.76
N ILE A 124 4.82 -2.65 -7.59
CA ILE A 124 4.78 -3.53 -6.42
C ILE A 124 3.95 -4.78 -6.69
N LEU A 125 2.77 -4.65 -7.31
CA LEU A 125 1.93 -5.82 -7.62
C LEU A 125 2.62 -6.74 -8.63
N ARG A 126 3.28 -6.20 -9.66
CA ARG A 126 4.08 -7.00 -10.61
C ARG A 126 5.24 -7.73 -9.92
N LYS A 127 5.87 -7.10 -8.92
CA LYS A 127 6.98 -7.69 -8.18
C LYS A 127 6.52 -8.77 -7.19
N LEU A 128 5.49 -8.49 -6.40
CA LEU A 128 5.10 -9.28 -5.22
C LEU A 128 3.96 -10.27 -5.47
N CYS A 129 3.04 -10.00 -6.39
CA CYS A 129 1.92 -10.89 -6.66
C CYS A 129 2.23 -11.83 -7.84
N LYS A 130 2.92 -12.94 -7.55
CA LYS A 130 3.29 -13.93 -8.57
C LYS A 130 2.07 -14.60 -9.22
N GLY A 131 0.96 -14.72 -8.47
CA GLY A 131 -0.33 -15.14 -9.02
C GLY A 131 -0.72 -14.25 -10.18
N CYS A 132 -0.99 -12.97 -9.94
CA CYS A 132 -1.37 -12.03 -11.00
C CYS A 132 -0.33 -11.92 -12.12
N THR A 133 0.97 -12.03 -11.81
CA THR A 133 2.00 -12.08 -12.87
C THR A 133 1.78 -13.26 -13.79
N ARG A 134 1.54 -14.45 -13.25
CA ARG A 134 1.30 -15.69 -14.01
C ARG A 134 -0.01 -15.64 -14.80
N TRP A 135 -1.07 -15.05 -14.22
CA TRP A 135 -2.37 -14.92 -14.88
C TRP A 135 -2.37 -13.90 -16.02
N ASN A 136 -1.55 -12.85 -15.94
CA ASN A 136 -1.47 -11.79 -16.94
C ASN A 136 -0.24 -11.94 -17.86
N VAL A 137 0.31 -13.15 -18.00
CA VAL A 137 1.41 -13.39 -18.95
C VAL A 137 0.88 -13.20 -20.36
N ILE A 138 1.65 -12.48 -21.18
CA ILE A 138 1.37 -12.36 -22.62
C ILE A 138 1.54 -13.76 -23.21
N PRO A 139 0.54 -14.33 -23.91
CA PRO A 139 0.69 -15.60 -24.60
C PRO A 139 1.95 -15.60 -25.46
N PHE A 140 2.62 -16.74 -25.57
CA PHE A 140 3.72 -16.87 -26.52
C PHE A 140 3.18 -16.61 -27.94
N GLU A 141 4.03 -16.07 -28.82
CA GLU A 141 3.66 -15.87 -30.21
C GLU A 141 3.24 -17.21 -30.82
N GLN A 142 2.02 -17.26 -31.37
CA GLN A 142 1.58 -18.43 -32.08
C GLN A 142 2.45 -18.62 -33.32
N PRO A 143 2.92 -19.85 -33.61
CA PRO A 143 3.60 -20.11 -34.87
C PRO A 143 2.66 -19.81 -36.04
N GLU A 144 3.23 -19.59 -37.22
CA GLU A 144 2.42 -19.43 -38.44
C GLU A 144 1.46 -20.62 -38.59
N PHE A 145 0.20 -20.31 -38.91
CA PHE A 145 -0.78 -21.35 -39.20
C PHE A 145 -0.34 -22.11 -40.46
N PRO A 146 -0.49 -23.44 -40.49
CA PRO A 146 -0.18 -24.22 -41.69
C PRO A 146 -1.09 -23.77 -42.86
N PRO A 147 -0.61 -23.91 -44.11
CA PRO A 147 -1.43 -23.59 -45.27
C PRO A 147 -2.70 -24.44 -45.30
N TYR A 148 -3.77 -23.91 -45.92
CA TYR A 148 -5.00 -24.67 -46.10
C TYR A 148 -4.74 -25.92 -46.97
N PRO A 149 -5.42 -27.04 -46.69
CA PRO A 149 -5.36 -28.20 -47.57
C PRO A 149 -5.83 -27.85 -48.98
N PRO A 150 -5.21 -28.41 -50.04
CA PRO A 150 -5.57 -28.14 -51.44
C PRO A 150 -7.06 -28.35 -51.73
N GLU A 151 -7.68 -29.32 -51.07
CA GLU A 151 -9.11 -29.66 -51.23
C GLU A 151 -10.05 -28.54 -50.76
N ARG A 152 -9.55 -27.58 -49.97
CA ARG A 152 -10.27 -26.39 -49.50
C ARG A 152 -9.95 -25.12 -50.28
N MET A 153 -9.08 -25.20 -51.28
CA MET A 153 -8.71 -24.07 -52.12
C MET A 153 -9.42 -24.24 -53.48
N THR A 154 -10.69 -23.83 -53.57
CA THR A 154 -11.36 -23.67 -54.87
C THR A 154 -10.81 -22.44 -55.59
N ILE A 155 -10.27 -22.67 -56.79
CA ILE A 155 -9.91 -21.61 -57.76
C ILE A 155 -11.19 -21.07 -58.40
#